data_AF-A0A314XIA0-F1
#
_entry.id   AF-A0A314XIA0-F1
#
_cell.length_a   1.000
_cell.length_b   1.000
_cell.length_c   1.000
_cell.angle_alpha   90.00
_cell.angle_beta   90.00
_cell.angle_gamma   90.00
#
_symmetry.space_group_name_H-M   'P 1'
#
loop_
_entity.id
_entity.type
_entity.pdbx_description
1 polymer ?
#
loop_
_entity_poly.entity_id
_entity_poly.type
_entity_poly.pdbx_seq_one_letter_code
_entity_poly.pdbx_strand_id
1 'polypeptide(L)'
;MVADWRNPSISLNGQLYGLGCPDGCKLKVYDRVTDSWNKFIDSKLHLGRSFAFKAAALVPLNGKLCIIRNNMSISLVDISSPDKPVEGNPHLWENIAGKGHFRTLVSNLWSTIAARTGLKSHIVHCQVLQA
;
A
#
# COMPACT_ATOMS: atom_id res chain seq x y z
N MET A 1 8.42 -15.31 -0.61
CA MET A 1 8.44 -14.06 -1.41
C MET A 1 8.11 -14.47 -2.83
N VAL A 2 7.10 -13.86 -3.48
CA VAL A 2 6.88 -14.11 -4.91
C VAL A 2 8.10 -13.55 -5.65
N ALA A 3 8.76 -14.36 -6.48
CA ALA A 3 9.99 -13.96 -7.15
C ALA A 3 9.79 -12.67 -7.98
N ASP A 4 10.82 -11.83 -8.03
CA ASP A 4 10.92 -10.64 -8.89
C ASP A 4 9.96 -9.46 -8.65
N TRP A 5 9.16 -9.48 -7.58
CA TRP A 5 8.30 -8.34 -7.25
C TRP A 5 9.07 -7.20 -6.56
N ARG A 6 9.26 -6.07 -7.28
CA ARG A 6 10.04 -4.90 -6.82
C ARG A 6 9.24 -3.83 -6.10
N ASN A 7 7.91 -3.85 -6.21
CA ASN A 7 7.06 -2.84 -5.58
C ASN A 7 6.57 -3.31 -4.21
N PRO A 8 6.17 -2.40 -3.30
CA PRO A 8 5.54 -2.79 -2.05
C PRO A 8 4.38 -3.79 -2.24
N SER A 9 4.31 -4.79 -1.36
CA SER A 9 3.27 -5.81 -1.33
C SER A 9 2.88 -6.16 0.10
N ILE A 10 1.64 -6.60 0.31
CA ILE A 10 1.14 -6.98 1.62
C ILE A 10 0.03 -8.04 1.57
N SER A 11 -0.05 -8.88 2.59
CA SER A 11 -1.18 -9.77 2.82
C SER A 11 -2.30 -9.10 3.62
N LEU A 12 -3.54 -9.20 3.16
CA LEU A 12 -4.73 -8.76 3.89
C LEU A 12 -5.89 -9.70 3.53
N ASN A 13 -6.69 -10.12 4.51
CA ASN A 13 -7.83 -11.03 4.33
C ASN A 13 -7.48 -12.33 3.57
N GLY A 14 -6.30 -12.90 3.81
CA GLY A 14 -5.83 -14.13 3.15
C GLY A 14 -5.35 -13.96 1.70
N GLN A 15 -5.53 -12.78 1.11
CA GLN A 15 -5.05 -12.43 -0.24
C GLN A 15 -3.73 -11.67 -0.16
N LEU A 16 -2.92 -11.77 -1.21
CA LEU A 16 -1.67 -11.02 -1.35
C LEU A 16 -1.87 -9.92 -2.39
N TYR A 17 -1.64 -8.68 -1.98
CA TYR A 17 -1.77 -7.49 -2.81
C TYR A 17 -0.41 -6.87 -3.09
N GLY A 18 -0.29 -6.20 -4.23
CA GLY A 18 0.93 -5.52 -4.64
C GLY A 18 0.62 -4.29 -5.50
N LEU A 19 1.54 -3.33 -5.52
CA LEU A 19 1.38 -2.15 -6.38
C LEU A 19 1.71 -2.46 -7.84
N GLY A 20 0.72 -2.32 -8.71
CA GLY A 20 0.87 -2.45 -10.17
C GLY A 20 1.50 -1.23 -10.84
N CYS A 21 1.65 -0.11 -10.12
CA CYS A 21 2.34 1.10 -10.58
C CYS A 21 3.21 1.66 -9.44
N PRO A 22 4.43 2.17 -9.72
CA PRO A 22 5.32 2.70 -8.68
C PRO A 22 4.74 3.83 -7.84
N ASP A 23 3.83 4.65 -8.39
CA ASP A 23 3.16 5.73 -7.65
C ASP A 23 1.95 5.24 -6.83
N GLY A 24 1.67 3.93 -6.88
CA GLY A 24 0.57 3.29 -6.21
C GLY A 24 -0.79 3.53 -6.87
N CYS A 25 -0.90 4.11 -8.06
CA CYS A 25 -2.22 4.36 -8.69
C CYS A 25 -2.95 3.08 -9.15
N LYS A 26 -2.24 1.93 -9.17
CA LYS A 26 -2.76 0.62 -9.56
C LYS A 26 -2.41 -0.43 -8.51
N LEU A 27 -3.35 -1.31 -8.22
CA LEU A 27 -3.19 -2.48 -7.39
C LEU A 27 -3.36 -3.76 -8.21
N LYS A 28 -2.60 -4.77 -7.80
CA LYS A 28 -2.71 -6.14 -8.27
C LYS A 28 -2.98 -7.05 -7.09
N VAL A 29 -3.66 -8.15 -7.37
CA VAL A 29 -3.86 -9.26 -6.45
C VAL A 29 -3.15 -10.48 -7.02
N TYR A 30 -2.47 -11.23 -6.16
CA TYR A 30 -1.83 -12.47 -6.55
C TYR A 30 -2.86 -13.59 -6.55
N ASP A 31 -3.00 -14.23 -7.70
CA ASP A 31 -3.79 -15.43 -7.88
C ASP A 31 -2.90 -16.66 -7.70
N ARG A 32 -3.19 -17.43 -6.66
CA ARG A 32 -2.44 -18.65 -6.31
C ARG A 32 -2.73 -19.80 -7.27
N VAL A 33 -3.86 -19.78 -7.97
CA VAL A 33 -4.25 -20.85 -8.91
C VAL A 33 -3.46 -20.73 -10.20
N THR A 34 -3.33 -19.51 -10.72
CA THR A 34 -2.59 -19.23 -11.96
C THR A 34 -1.13 -18.85 -11.72
N ASP A 35 -0.70 -18.79 -10.45
CA ASP A 35 0.63 -18.36 -10.00
C ASP A 35 1.03 -16.99 -10.57
N SER A 36 0.07 -16.06 -10.64
CA SER A 36 0.24 -14.82 -11.40
C SER A 36 -0.38 -13.59 -10.71
N TRP A 37 0.10 -12.41 -11.09
CA TRP A 37 -0.42 -11.13 -10.60
C TRP A 37 -1.51 -10.58 -11.52
N ASN A 38 -2.75 -10.60 -11.04
CA ASN A 38 -3.90 -10.08 -11.76
C ASN A 38 -4.16 -8.61 -11.43
N LYS A 39 -4.66 -7.87 -12.43
CA LYS A 39 -5.12 -6.50 -12.22
C LYS A 39 -6.30 -6.52 -11.24
N PHE A 40 -6.28 -5.63 -10.26
CA PHE A 40 -7.31 -5.55 -9.23
C PHE A 40 -8.04 -4.21 -9.27
N ILE A 41 -7.43 -3.15 -8.75
CA ILE A 41 -8.02 -1.80 -8.69
C ILE A 41 -7.10 -0.81 -9.41
N ASP A 42 -7.69 0.14 -10.13
CA ASP A 42 -6.97 1.18 -10.86
C ASP A 42 -7.66 2.52 -10.60
N SER A 43 -6.97 3.42 -9.90
CA SER A 43 -7.49 4.75 -9.56
C SER A 43 -7.69 5.66 -10.78
N LYS A 44 -7.13 5.30 -11.95
CA LYS A 44 -7.07 6.12 -13.18
C LYS A 44 -6.33 7.45 -13.04
N LEU A 45 -5.96 7.85 -11.83
CA LEU A 45 -5.22 9.07 -11.53
C LEU A 45 -3.74 8.76 -11.30
N HIS A 46 -2.94 8.82 -12.36
CA HIS A 46 -1.50 8.70 -12.25
C HIS A 46 -0.90 10.00 -11.71
N LEU A 47 -0.19 9.93 -10.58
CA LEU A 47 0.43 11.10 -9.95
C LEU A 47 1.77 11.46 -10.61
N GLY A 48 2.36 10.52 -11.35
CA GLY A 48 3.58 10.71 -12.13
C GLY A 48 4.71 9.76 -11.74
N ARG A 49 5.87 9.94 -12.38
CA ARG A 49 7.02 9.03 -12.25
C ARG A 49 8.13 9.55 -11.33
N SER A 50 8.00 10.76 -10.80
CA SER A 50 8.99 11.35 -9.90
C SER A 50 9.17 10.48 -8.65
N PHE A 51 10.39 10.46 -8.10
CA PHE A 51 10.69 9.76 -6.85
C PHE A 51 9.76 10.20 -5.71
N ALA A 52 9.37 11.47 -5.69
CA ALA A 52 8.44 12.02 -4.70
C ALA A 52 7.08 11.29 -4.66
N PHE A 53 6.59 10.82 -5.80
CA PHE A 53 5.31 10.11 -5.88
C PHE A 53 5.46 8.59 -5.75
N LYS A 54 6.67 8.04 -5.75
CA LYS A 54 6.84 6.59 -5.56
C LYS A 54 6.31 6.18 -4.19
N ALA A 55 5.55 5.09 -4.17
CA ALA A 55 5.08 4.46 -2.96
C ALA A 55 6.27 3.85 -2.21
N ALA A 56 6.46 4.33 -0.99
CA ALA A 56 7.48 3.84 -0.08
C ALA A 56 6.99 2.62 0.70
N ALA A 57 5.69 2.56 1.00
CA ALA A 57 5.09 1.47 1.77
C ALA A 57 3.64 1.21 1.36
N LEU A 58 3.23 -0.05 1.56
CA LEU A 58 1.86 -0.52 1.49
C LEU A 58 1.55 -1.24 2.79
N VAL A 59 0.59 -0.72 3.57
CA VAL A 59 0.27 -1.23 4.92
C VAL A 59 -1.24 -1.45 5.08
N PRO A 60 -1.71 -2.32 5.98
CA PRO A 60 -3.12 -2.50 6.23
C PRO A 60 -3.55 -1.47 7.28
N LEU A 61 -4.66 -0.78 7.05
CA LEU A 61 -5.21 0.17 8.01
C LEU A 61 -6.73 0.05 8.04
N ASN A 62 -7.29 -0.34 9.19
CA ASN A 62 -8.74 -0.48 9.40
C ASN A 62 -9.43 -1.32 8.32
N GLY A 63 -8.82 -2.44 7.92
CA GLY A 63 -9.36 -3.32 6.87
C GLY A 63 -9.21 -2.80 5.43
N LYS A 64 -8.58 -1.64 5.25
CA LYS A 64 -8.24 -1.06 3.94
C LYS A 64 -6.75 -1.16 3.66
N LEU A 65 -6.37 -1.00 2.40
CA LEU A 65 -4.97 -0.84 2.01
C LEU A 65 -4.56 0.63 2.08
N CYS A 66 -3.44 0.92 2.72
CA CYS A 66 -2.89 2.25 2.87
C CYS A 66 -1.59 2.37 2.09
N ILE A 67 -1.57 3.28 1.12
CA ILE A 67 -0.43 3.58 0.26
C ILE A 67 0.24 4.83 0.79
N ILE A 68 1.50 4.74 1.16
CA ILE A 68 2.31 5.85 1.66
C ILE A 68 3.40 6.15 0.63
N ARG A 69 3.49 7.41 0.20
CA ARG A 69 4.45 7.87 -0.81
C ARG A 69 5.59 8.69 -0.19
N ASN A 70 6.69 8.84 -0.92
CA ASN A 70 7.87 9.60 -0.47
C ASN A 70 7.57 11.08 -0.17
N ASN A 71 6.60 11.68 -0.85
CA ASN A 71 6.12 13.04 -0.57
C ASN A 71 5.15 13.11 0.62
N MET A 72 5.04 12.03 1.41
CA MET A 72 4.14 11.89 2.56
C MET A 72 2.64 11.97 2.23
N SER A 73 2.26 11.93 0.95
CA SER A 73 0.85 11.78 0.57
C SER A 73 0.39 10.34 0.80
N ILE A 74 -0.88 10.19 1.17
CA ILE A 74 -1.42 8.92 1.63
C ILE A 74 -2.75 8.67 0.95
N SER A 75 -2.93 7.45 0.44
CA SER A 75 -4.20 7.02 -0.12
C SER A 75 -4.69 5.76 0.59
N LEU A 76 -5.97 5.75 0.96
CA LEU A 76 -6.67 4.57 1.44
C LEU A 76 -7.47 3.95 0.32
N VAL A 77 -7.34 2.64 0.17
CA VAL A 77 -8.03 1.85 -0.84
C VAL A 77 -8.91 0.83 -0.15
N ASP A 78 -10.21 0.95 -0.39
CA ASP A 78 -11.19 -0.03 0.06
C ASP A 78 -11.15 -1.26 -0.86
N ILE A 79 -10.84 -2.42 -0.29
CA ILE A 79 -10.73 -3.68 -1.03
C ILE A 79 -11.96 -4.58 -0.87
N SER A 80 -12.97 -4.14 -0.11
CA SER A 80 -14.19 -4.92 0.16
C SER A 80 -15.14 -5.02 -1.03
N SER A 81 -15.00 -4.15 -2.03
CA SER A 81 -15.88 -4.09 -3.23
C SER A 81 -15.06 -3.84 -4.50
N PRO A 82 -14.26 -4.82 -4.97
CA PRO A 82 -13.34 -4.63 -6.09
C PRO A 82 -14.02 -4.43 -7.45
N ASP A 83 -15.27 -4.88 -7.59
CA ASP A 83 -16.02 -4.83 -8.85
C ASP A 83 -16.64 -3.45 -9.14
N LYS A 84 -16.53 -2.49 -8.20
CA LYS A 84 -17.07 -1.16 -8.38
C LYS A 84 -16.06 -0.28 -9.12
N PRO A 85 -16.41 0.32 -10.27
CA PRO A 85 -15.51 1.24 -10.96
C PRO A 85 -15.18 2.44 -10.06
N VAL A 86 -13.89 2.77 -9.96
CA VAL A 86 -13.39 3.87 -9.11
C VAL A 86 -14.02 5.21 -9.50
N GLU A 87 -14.30 5.40 -10.80
CA GLU A 87 -14.97 6.59 -11.34
C GLU A 87 -16.38 6.82 -10.77
N GLY A 88 -17.05 5.78 -10.28
CA GLY A 88 -18.38 5.85 -9.66
C GLY A 88 -18.38 5.77 -8.14
N ASN A 89 -17.22 5.58 -7.49
CA ASN A 89 -17.14 5.41 -6.03
C ASN A 89 -15.89 6.09 -5.43
N PRO A 90 -15.98 7.40 -5.09
CA PRO A 90 -14.87 8.13 -4.49
C PRO A 90 -14.43 7.58 -3.11
N HIS A 91 -15.23 6.77 -2.44
CA HIS A 91 -14.86 6.11 -1.17
C HIS A 91 -13.93 4.90 -1.35
N LEU A 92 -13.84 4.37 -2.56
CA LEU A 92 -12.96 3.25 -2.89
C LEU A 92 -11.49 3.68 -2.86
N TRP A 93 -11.22 4.95 -3.16
CA TRP A 93 -9.87 5.50 -3.22
C TRP A 93 -9.82 6.92 -2.64
N GLU A 94 -9.57 7.04 -1.35
CA GLU A 94 -9.51 8.34 -0.66
C GLU A 94 -8.06 8.81 -0.54
N ASN A 95 -7.75 9.99 -1.07
CA ASN A 95 -6.49 10.66 -0.76
C ASN A 95 -6.64 11.42 0.55
N ILE A 96 -5.97 10.95 1.60
CA ILE A 96 -5.84 11.68 2.85
C ILE A 96 -4.71 12.70 2.67
N ALA A 97 -5.02 13.78 1.95
CA ALA A 97 -4.19 14.97 1.95
C ALA A 97 -4.51 15.78 3.23
N GLY A 98 -3.57 15.81 4.18
CA GLY A 98 -3.50 16.91 5.14
C GLY A 98 -4.53 16.98 6.29
N LYS A 99 -5.30 15.94 6.62
CA LYS A 99 -6.00 15.91 7.92
C LYS A 99 -4.96 15.83 9.05
N GLY A 100 -4.78 16.92 9.80
CA GLY A 100 -3.66 17.15 10.73
C GLY A 100 -3.30 16.00 11.68
N HIS A 101 -4.28 15.18 12.09
CA HIS A 101 -4.03 13.98 12.91
C HIS A 101 -3.19 12.89 12.22
N PHE A 102 -3.30 12.75 10.90
CA PHE A 102 -2.60 11.71 10.16
C PHE A 102 -1.11 12.05 9.97
N ARG A 103 -0.75 13.34 9.91
CA ARG A 103 0.65 13.79 9.86
C ARG A 103 1.43 13.34 11.09
N THR A 104 0.82 13.40 12.28
CA THR A 104 1.45 12.95 13.52
C THR A 104 1.62 11.43 13.55
N LEU A 105 0.63 10.66 13.10
CA LEU A 105 0.74 9.19 12.97
C LEU A 105 1.84 8.80 11.99
N VAL A 106 1.95 9.50 10.86
CA VAL A 106 2.97 9.28 9.84
C VAL A 106 4.35 9.66 10.38
N SER A 107 4.48 10.82 11.02
CA SER A 107 5.72 11.25 11.66
C SER A 107 6.20 10.24 12.72
N ASN A 108 5.28 9.73 13.55
CA ASN A 108 5.60 8.72 14.58
C ASN A 108 5.92 7.34 13.98
N LEU A 109 5.24 6.95 12.91
CA LEU A 109 5.56 5.71 12.19
C LEU A 109 6.94 5.81 11.54
N TRP A 110 7.25 6.95 10.92
CA TRP A 110 8.55 7.21 10.31
C TRP A 110 9.66 7.43 11.31
N SER A 111 9.44 8.02 12.49
CA SER A 111 10.46 8.06 13.53
C SER A 111 10.82 6.66 14.01
N THR A 112 9.85 5.76 14.07
CA THR A 112 10.05 4.35 14.42
C THR A 112 10.78 3.56 13.31
N ILE A 113 10.56 3.90 12.03
CA ILE A 113 11.21 3.27 10.87
C ILE A 113 12.61 3.85 10.60
N ALA A 114 12.76 5.18 10.66
CA ALA A 114 14.01 5.90 10.44
C ALA A 114 15.02 5.70 11.59
N ALA A 115 14.57 5.42 12.81
CA ALA A 115 15.46 4.96 13.88
C ALA A 115 16.13 3.60 13.57
N ARG A 116 15.64 2.85 12.57
CA ARG A 116 16.20 1.54 12.16
C ARG A 116 17.14 1.60 10.96
N THR A 117 17.30 2.75 10.28
CA THR A 117 18.13 2.83 9.06
C THR A 117 19.64 2.90 9.31
N GLY A 118 20.08 2.86 10.57
CA GLY A 118 21.50 2.89 10.96
C GLY A 118 22.20 1.52 11.05
N LEU A 119 21.49 0.39 11.00
CA LEU A 119 22.12 -0.93 11.04
C LEU A 119 21.54 -1.88 9.99
N LYS A 120 22.42 -2.64 9.34
CA LYS A 120 22.08 -3.86 8.59
C LYS A 120 21.34 -4.83 9.51
N SER A 121 20.03 -4.69 9.68
CA SER A 121 19.23 -5.61 10.47
C SER A 121 18.36 -6.45 9.54
N HIS A 122 18.75 -7.72 9.42
CA HIS A 122 17.88 -8.80 8.97
C HIS A 122 16.53 -8.68 9.68
N ILE A 123 15.44 -8.60 8.93
CA ILE A 123 14.10 -8.66 9.52
C ILE A 123 13.77 -10.14 9.72
N VAL A 124 13.94 -10.62 10.95
CA VAL A 124 13.42 -11.89 11.44
C VAL A 124 12.35 -11.56 12.48
N HIS A 125 11.10 -11.34 12.06
CA HIS A 125 9.96 -11.42 12.98
C HIS A 125 8.61 -11.47 12.24
N CYS A 126 8.00 -12.64 12.17
CA CYS A 126 6.56 -12.77 11.92
C CYS A 126 5.85 -12.66 13.26
N GLN A 127 5.19 -11.53 13.55
CA GLN A 127 4.17 -11.53 14.59
C GLN A 127 2.90 -12.14 14.00
N VAL A 128 2.64 -13.40 14.35
CA VAL A 128 1.28 -13.94 14.30
C VAL A 128 0.48 -13.21 15.38
N LEU A 129 -0.50 -12.41 14.97
CA LEU A 129 -1.58 -12.00 15.85
C LEU A 129 -2.61 -13.14 15.82
N GLN A 130 -2.62 -13.96 16.87
CA GLN A 130 -3.73 -14.86 17.15
C GLN A 130 -4.89 -14.05 17.73
N ALA A 131 -6.08 -14.24 17.17
CA ALA A 131 -7.36 -14.13 17.85
C ALA A 131 -8.28 -15.21 17.27
#